data_AF-I4IUW3-F1
#
_entry.id   AF-I4IUW3-F1
#
_cell.length_a   1.000
_cell.length_b   1.000
_cell.length_c   1.000
_cell.angle_alpha   90.00
_cell.angle_beta   90.00
_cell.angle_gamma   90.00
#
_symmetry.space_group_name_H-M   'P 1'
#
loop_
_entity.id
_entity.type
_entity.pdbx_description
1 polymer ?
#
loop_
_entity_poly.entity_id
_entity_poly.type
_entity_poly.pdbx_seq_one_letter_code
_entity_poly.pdbx_strand_id
1 'polypeptide(L)'
;MRIASIIDNNLASPHGNRQGLSYGELGVLLLTYIVSEEDHKICCLEKWVCEHQRSLGGITGWSIAEKEATDDPILPPKMGER
;
A
#
# COMPACT_ATOMS: atom_id res chain seq x y z
N MET A 1 8.29 -6.23 8.64
CA MET A 1 7.23 -7.25 8.58
C MET A 1 7.67 -8.42 7.70
N ARG A 2 7.82 -9.65 8.22
CA ARG A 2 8.33 -10.81 7.42
C ARG A 2 7.40 -11.23 6.28
N ILE A 3 6.09 -11.08 6.46
CA ILE A 3 5.08 -11.41 5.44
C ILE A 3 5.25 -10.53 4.20
N ALA A 4 5.47 -9.22 4.36
CA ALA A 4 5.70 -8.31 3.24
C ALA A 4 6.89 -8.79 2.37
N SER A 5 8.02 -9.12 3.00
CA SER A 5 9.19 -9.63 2.27
C SER A 5 8.94 -10.96 1.56
N ILE A 6 8.10 -11.84 2.11
CA ILE A 6 7.74 -13.10 1.43
C ILE A 6 6.94 -12.78 0.17
N ILE A 7 5.96 -11.90 0.27
CA ILE A 7 5.13 -11.49 -0.87
C ILE A 7 5.99 -10.85 -1.97
N ASP A 8 6.85 -9.89 -1.60
CA ASP A 8 7.74 -9.20 -2.55
C ASP A 8 8.70 -10.15 -3.28
N ASN A 9 9.15 -11.23 -2.61
CA ASN A 9 10.05 -12.22 -3.21
C ASN A 9 9.35 -13.25 -4.10
N ASN A 10 8.02 -13.40 -4.00
CA ASN A 10 7.25 -14.40 -4.75
C ASN A 10 6.35 -13.81 -5.84
N LEU A 11 6.10 -12.50 -5.80
CA LEU A 11 5.36 -11.80 -6.86
C LEU A 11 6.31 -11.26 -7.92
N ALA A 12 5.81 -11.18 -9.15
CA ALA A 12 6.54 -10.55 -10.26
C ALA A 12 6.76 -9.06 -9.96
N SER A 13 7.78 -8.48 -10.59
CA SER A 13 8.11 -7.07 -10.49
C SER A 13 6.86 -6.21 -10.75
N PRO A 14 6.61 -5.16 -9.94
CA PRO A 14 5.53 -4.23 -10.21
C PRO A 14 5.60 -3.70 -11.64
N HIS A 15 4.45 -3.53 -12.29
CA HIS A 15 4.40 -2.80 -13.56
C HIS A 15 5.06 -1.44 -13.37
N GLY A 16 5.90 -1.02 -14.34
CA GLY A 16 6.88 0.07 -14.19
C GLY A 16 6.34 1.46 -13.80
N ASN A 17 5.01 1.63 -13.75
CA ASN A 17 4.37 2.88 -13.31
C ASN A 17 3.98 2.87 -11.82
N ARG A 18 4.07 1.73 -11.12
CA ARG A 18 3.77 1.65 -9.68
C ARG A 18 4.96 2.21 -8.89
N GLN A 19 4.75 3.32 -8.18
CA GLN A 19 5.70 3.79 -7.16
C GLN A 19 4.98 3.91 -5.81
N GLY A 20 5.77 3.90 -4.73
CA GLY A 20 5.25 3.91 -3.36
C GLY A 20 5.39 2.54 -2.71
N LEU A 21 4.31 2.04 -2.10
CA LEU A 21 4.29 0.77 -1.39
C LEU A 21 4.66 -0.42 -2.28
N SER A 22 5.48 -1.31 -1.74
CA SER A 22 5.73 -2.62 -2.35
C SER A 22 4.45 -3.47 -2.37
N TYR A 23 4.43 -4.54 -3.18
CA TYR A 23 3.29 -5.45 -3.16
C TYR A 23 3.14 -6.15 -1.79
N GLY A 24 4.25 -6.41 -1.11
CA GLY A 24 4.25 -6.94 0.23
C GLY A 24 3.67 -5.98 1.25
N GLU A 25 4.03 -4.70 1.18
CA GLU A 25 3.47 -3.68 2.06
C GLU A 25 1.98 -3.47 1.80
N LEU A 26 1.56 -3.36 0.54
CA LEU A 26 0.15 -3.27 0.16
C LEU A 26 -0.62 -4.52 0.62
N GLY A 27 -0.07 -5.71 0.39
CA GLY A 27 -0.70 -6.97 0.78
C GLY A 27 -0.92 -7.07 2.28
N VAL A 28 0.06 -6.63 3.08
CA VAL A 28 -0.08 -6.57 4.54
C VAL A 28 -1.16 -5.55 4.96
N LEU A 29 -1.23 -4.38 4.31
CA LEU A 29 -2.28 -3.40 4.58
C LEU A 29 -3.67 -3.93 4.22
N LEU A 30 -3.82 -4.57 3.06
CA LEU A 30 -5.07 -5.17 2.62
C LEU A 30 -5.52 -6.29 3.56
N LEU A 31 -4.61 -7.17 4.01
CA LEU A 31 -4.94 -8.20 4.99
C LEU A 31 -5.36 -7.60 6.33
N THR A 32 -4.69 -6.53 6.77
CA THR A 32 -5.04 -5.84 8.01
C THR A 32 -6.45 -5.25 7.91
N TYR A 33 -6.75 -4.59 6.78
CA TYR A 33 -8.07 -4.03 6.47
C TYR A 33 -9.16 -5.09 6.43
N ILE A 34 -8.93 -6.22 5.75
CA ILE A 34 -9.89 -7.34 5.69
C ILE A 34 -10.22 -7.87 7.08
N VAL A 35 -9.21 -7.99 7.94
CA VAL A 35 -9.41 -8.50 9.32
C VAL A 35 -10.11 -7.47 10.21
N SER A 36 -9.91 -6.17 9.97
CA SER A 36 -10.53 -5.11 10.79
C SER A 36 -11.96 -4.77 10.36
N GLU A 37 -12.22 -4.68 9.06
CA GLU A 37 -13.49 -4.19 8.50
C GLU A 37 -14.37 -5.29 7.91
N GLU A 38 -13.88 -6.54 7.83
CA GLU A 38 -14.55 -7.66 7.14
C GLU A 38 -14.86 -7.37 5.65
N ASP A 39 -14.19 -6.38 5.06
CA ASP A 39 -14.34 -5.98 3.66
C ASP A 39 -13.05 -6.27 2.88
N HIS A 40 -13.21 -6.80 1.67
CA HIS A 40 -12.11 -7.19 0.76
C HIS A 40 -11.94 -6.22 -0.41
N LYS A 41 -12.77 -5.18 -0.50
CA LYS A 41 -12.72 -4.21 -1.58
C LYS A 41 -11.53 -3.27 -1.42
N ILE A 42 -10.57 -3.40 -2.33
CA ILE A 42 -9.38 -2.54 -2.36
C ILE A 42 -9.72 -1.06 -2.56
N CYS A 43 -10.84 -0.71 -3.19
CA CYS A 43 -11.26 0.69 -3.37
C CYS A 43 -11.62 1.39 -2.05
N CYS A 44 -11.87 0.63 -0.98
CA CYS A 44 -12.12 1.18 0.35
C CYS A 44 -10.84 1.26 1.21
N LEU A 45 -9.76 0.60 0.78
CA LEU A 45 -8.49 0.57 1.49
C LEU A 45 -7.83 1.95 1.58
N GLU A 46 -7.86 2.73 0.50
CA GLU A 46 -7.29 4.09 0.45
C GLU A 46 -7.85 4.97 1.57
N LYS A 47 -9.19 5.00 1.69
CA LYS A 47 -9.88 5.76 2.73
C LYS A 47 -9.52 5.25 4.13
N TRP A 48 -9.49 3.94 4.32
CA TRP A 48 -9.15 3.34 5.61
C TRP A 48 -7.71 3.65 6.03
N VAL A 49 -6.75 3.59 5.09
CA VAL A 49 -5.35 3.96 5.33
C VAL A 49 -5.24 5.44 5.70
N CYS A 50 -6.00 6.32 5.06
CA CYS A 50 -6.06 7.74 5.40
C CYS A 50 -6.54 7.96 6.85
N GLU A 51 -7.59 7.27 7.27
CA GLU A 51 -8.14 7.35 8.63
C GLU A 51 -7.17 6.78 9.69
N HIS A 52 -6.36 5.79 9.34
CA HIS A 52 -5.46 5.07 10.26
C HIS A 52 -3.98 5.39 10.08
N GLN A 53 -3.63 6.40 9.29
CA GLN A 53 -2.26 6.68 8.84
C GLN A 53 -1.25 6.79 9.98
N ARG A 54 -1.62 7.50 11.06
CA ARG A 54 -0.74 7.67 12.24
C ARG A 54 -0.44 6.33 12.92
N SER A 55 -1.46 5.50 13.11
CA SER A 55 -1.32 4.19 13.76
C SER A 55 -0.49 3.24 12.91
N LEU A 56 -0.80 3.20 11.60
CA LEU A 56 -0.05 2.38 10.64
C LEU A 56 1.42 2.78 10.59
N GLY A 57 1.71 4.08 10.43
CA GLY A 57 3.09 4.57 10.42
C GLY A 57 3.85 4.29 11.73
N GLY A 58 3.16 4.39 12.88
CA GLY A 58 3.76 4.06 14.18
C GLY A 58 4.08 2.58 14.38
N ILE A 59 3.25 1.68 13.83
CA ILE A 59 3.40 0.23 13.97
C ILE A 59 4.39 -0.33 12.95
N THR A 60 4.31 0.14 11.71
CA THR A 60 5.10 -0.42 10.60
C THR A 60 6.40 0.32 10.36
N GLY A 61 6.48 1.60 10.76
CA GLY A 61 7.58 2.50 10.40
C GLY A 61 7.53 2.98 8.94
N TRP A 62 6.46 2.69 8.20
CA TRP A 62 6.32 3.05 6.79
C TRP A 62 5.78 4.46 6.60
N SER A 63 6.30 5.17 5.60
CA SER A 63 5.72 6.42 5.13
C SER A 63 4.68 6.10 4.07
N ILE A 64 3.42 5.96 4.50
CA ILE A 64 2.30 5.60 3.62
C ILE A 64 1.63 6.88 3.13
N ALA A 65 1.67 7.14 1.83
CA ALA A 65 0.81 8.14 1.20
C ALA A 65 -0.54 7.49 0.81
N GLU A 66 -1.64 8.21 0.99
CA GLU A 66 -3.00 7.75 0.72
C GLU A 66 -3.13 7.09 -0.67
N LYS A 67 -2.60 7.75 -1.70
CA LYS A 67 -2.63 7.29 -3.09
C LYS A 67 -1.75 6.08 -3.41
N GLU A 68 -1.01 5.55 -2.44
CA GLU A 68 -0.22 4.32 -2.60
C GLU A 68 -0.99 3.08 -2.17
N ALA A 69 -2.10 3.26 -1.43
CA ALA A 69 -2.99 2.20 -0.93
C ALA A 69 -4.14 1.88 -1.91
N THR A 70 -3.85 1.91 -3.21
CA THR A 70 -4.78 1.61 -4.31
C THR A 70 -4.16 0.62 -5.29
N ASP A 71 -5.00 0.04 -6.15
CA ASP A 71 -4.61 -0.92 -7.18
C ASP A 71 -3.75 -0.25 -8.27
N ASP A 72 -4.17 0.96 -8.68
CA ASP A 72 -3.50 1.81 -9.68
C ASP A 72 -3.02 3.12 -9.03
N PRO A 73 -1.86 3.15 -8.34
CA PRO A 73 -1.30 4.40 -7.87
C PRO A 73 -0.82 5.21 -9.07
N ILE A 74 -1.71 6.04 -9.63
CA ILE A 74 -1.32 7.09 -10.58
C ILE A 74 -0.70 8.21 -9.74
N LEU A 75 0.62 8.11 -9.53
CA LEU A 75 1.38 9.23 -9.01
C LEU A 75 1.49 10.30 -10.10
N PRO A 76 1.28 11.59 -9.78
CA PRO A 76 1.67 12.64 -10.70
C PRO A 76 3.17 12.50 -11.02
N PRO A 77 3.61 12.82 -12.26
CA PRO A 77 5.03 12.81 -12.58
C PRO A 77 5.77 13.66 -11.55
N LYS A 78 6.93 13.17 -11.08
CA LYS A 78 7.80 13.95 -10.20
C LYS A 78 8.06 15.27 -10.91
N MET A 79 7.78 16.40 -10.25
CA MET A 79 8.08 17.72 -10.79
C MET A 79 9.58 17.79 -11.10
N GLY A 80 9.97 17.54 -12.35
CA GLY A 80 11.37 17.37 -12.74
C GLY A 80 11.61 16.54 -14.01
N GLU A 81 10.68 15.71 -14.45
CA GLU A 81 10.79 14.99 -15.73
C GLU A 81 9.84 15.64 -16.75
N ARG A 82 10.42 16.49 -17.61
CA ARG A 82 9.82 17.00 -18.84
C ARG A 82 10.34 16.21 -20.03
#